data_AF-A0AAW5EWA4-F1
#
_entry.id   AF-A0AAW5EWA4-F1
#
_cell.length_a   1.000
_cell.length_b   1.000
_cell.length_c   1.000
_cell.angle_alpha   90.00
_cell.angle_beta   90.00
_cell.angle_gamma   90.00
#
_symmetry.space_group_name_H-M   'P 1'
#
loop_
_entity.id
_entity.type
_entity.pdbx_description
1 polymer ?
#
loop_
_entity_poly.entity_id
_entity_poly.type
_entity_poly.pdbx_seq_one_letter_code
_entity_poly.pdbx_strand_id
1 'polypeptide(L)'
;MTRLTLRHYILVALSVFVLFLPGRATLPPLDRDEPRYMEATAQMLHGGDYVDVRFLDQPRYLQPAGIYWLEAAAVRLTGMQDT
;
A
#
# COMPACT_ATOMS: atom_id res chain seq x y z
N MET A 1 18.69 23.86 -28.97
CA MET A 1 18.08 22.54 -28.68
C MET A 1 18.28 22.24 -27.21
N THR A 2 17.24 22.36 -26.39
CA THR A 2 17.30 22.13 -24.95
C THR A 2 17.56 20.64 -24.70
N ARG A 3 18.70 20.30 -24.08
CA ARG A 3 19.00 18.89 -23.76
C ARG A 3 18.24 18.50 -22.49
N LEU A 4 17.38 17.50 -22.60
CA LEU A 4 16.70 16.89 -21.45
C LEU A 4 17.72 16.10 -20.64
N THR A 5 18.11 16.65 -19.49
CA THR A 5 18.99 15.97 -18.51
C THR A 5 18.18 15.14 -17.52
N LEU A 6 18.83 14.20 -16.83
CA LEU A 6 18.21 13.34 -15.79
C LEU A 6 17.38 14.12 -14.77
N ARG A 7 17.81 15.34 -14.41
CA ARG A 7 17.10 16.21 -13.46
C ARG A 7 15.69 16.54 -13.93
N HIS A 8 15.49 16.77 -15.23
CA HIS A 8 14.17 17.06 -15.79
C HIS A 8 13.25 15.84 -15.66
N TYR A 9 13.76 14.64 -15.92
CA TYR A 9 12.99 13.40 -15.76
C TYR A 9 12.61 13.13 -14.31
N ILE A 10 13.53 13.35 -13.36
CA ILE A 10 13.24 13.22 -11.93
C ILE A 10 12.18 14.23 -11.48
N LEU A 11 12.30 15.48 -11.91
CA LEU A 11 11.32 16.52 -11.58
C LEU A 11 9.93 16.17 -12.12
N VAL A 12 9.85 15.69 -13.37
CA VAL A 12 8.56 15.25 -13.95
C VAL A 12 8.00 14.06 -13.19
N ALA A 13 8.81 13.04 -12.88
CA ALA A 13 8.37 11.86 -12.14
C ALA A 13 7.84 12.23 -10.74
N LEU A 14 8.55 13.09 -10.00
CA LEU A 14 8.12 13.56 -8.69
C LEU A 14 6.84 14.38 -8.78
N SER A 15 6.74 15.26 -9.78
CA SER A 15 5.55 16.10 -9.99
C SER A 15 4.32 15.26 -10.27
N VAL A 16 4.43 14.26 -11.14
CA VAL A 16 3.34 13.31 -11.43
C VAL A 16 2.97 12.53 -10.18
N PHE A 17 3.95 12.00 -9.43
CA PHE A 17 3.68 11.27 -8.20
C PHE A 17 2.87 12.11 -7.20
N VAL A 18 3.28 13.36 -6.98
CA VAL A 18 2.60 14.28 -6.04
C VAL A 18 1.19 14.64 -6.51
N LEU A 19 1.00 14.91 -7.80
CA LEU A 19 -0.31 15.28 -8.35
C LEU A 19 -1.33 14.14 -8.29
N PHE A 20 -0.88 12.88 -8.32
CA PHE A 20 -1.75 11.71 -8.29
C PHE A 20 -2.07 11.22 -6.87
N LEU A 21 -1.33 11.63 -5.85
CA LEU A 21 -1.58 11.28 -4.44
C LEU A 21 -3.02 11.56 -3.98
N PRO A 22 -3.60 12.77 -4.15
CA PRO A 22 -4.94 13.05 -3.65
C PRO A 22 -5.99 12.15 -4.32
N GLY A 23 -5.88 11.92 -5.63
CA GLY A 23 -6.76 11.01 -6.34
C GLY A 23 -6.68 9.58 -5.78
N ARG A 24 -5.46 9.07 -5.55
CA ARG A 24 -5.27 7.75 -4.94
C ARG A 24 -5.83 7.65 -3.52
N ALA A 25 -5.75 8.70 -2.72
CA ALA A 25 -6.25 8.70 -1.34
C ALA A 25 -7.78 8.76 -1.24
N THR A 26 -8.45 9.32 -2.25
CA THR A 26 -9.93 9.48 -2.26
C THR A 26 -10.67 8.34 -2.95
N LEU A 27 -9.98 7.55 -3.77
CA LEU A 27 -10.62 6.49 -4.55
C LEU A 27 -10.98 5.30 -3.62
N PRO A 28 -12.23 4.81 -3.66
CA PRO A 28 -12.57 3.59 -2.97
C PRO A 28 -11.88 2.38 -3.62
N PRO A 29 -11.76 1.25 -2.90
CA PRO A 29 -11.20 0.04 -3.46
C PRO A 29 -11.93 -0.38 -4.75
N LEU A 30 -11.17 -0.56 -5.83
CA LEU A 30 -11.72 -0.79 -7.16
C LEU A 30 -11.94 -2.28 -7.45
N ASP A 31 -11.05 -3.12 -6.93
CA ASP A 31 -11.10 -4.57 -7.09
C ASP A 31 -11.51 -5.26 -5.78
N ARG A 32 -12.07 -6.46 -5.90
CA ARG A 32 -12.45 -7.32 -4.78
C ARG A 32 -11.25 -7.74 -3.93
N ASP A 33 -10.05 -7.79 -4.52
CA ASP A 33 -8.87 -8.22 -3.80
C ASP A 33 -8.25 -7.11 -2.95
N GLU A 34 -8.42 -5.83 -3.30
CA GLU A 34 -7.93 -4.68 -2.52
C GLU A 34 -8.44 -4.68 -1.06
N PRO A 35 -9.76 -4.78 -0.77
CA PRO A 35 -10.24 -4.83 0.60
C PRO A 35 -9.80 -6.10 1.33
N ARG A 36 -9.44 -7.18 0.62
CA ARG A 36 -8.90 -8.39 1.25
C ARG A 36 -7.45 -8.22 1.70
N TYR A 37 -6.64 -7.54 0.91
CA TYR A 37 -5.28 -7.15 1.32
C TYR A 37 -5.33 -6.20 2.51
N MET A 38 -6.17 -5.16 2.42
CA MET A 38 -6.37 -4.22 3.52
C MET A 38 -6.79 -4.89 4.82
N GLU A 39 -7.82 -5.75 4.77
CA GLU A 39 -8.33 -6.45 5.96
C GLU A 39 -7.29 -7.43 6.53
N ALA A 40 -6.61 -8.20 5.68
CA ALA A 40 -5.56 -9.12 6.13
C ALA A 40 -4.38 -8.38 6.78
N THR A 41 -3.97 -7.25 6.19
CA THR A 41 -2.94 -6.37 6.77
C THR A 41 -3.40 -5.76 8.10
N ALA A 42 -4.67 -5.35 8.21
CA ALA A 42 -5.24 -4.85 9.47
C ALA A 42 -5.26 -5.93 10.56
N GLN A 43 -5.67 -7.16 10.21
CA GLN A 43 -5.63 -8.32 11.13
C GLN A 43 -4.19 -8.65 11.56
N MET A 44 -3.24 -8.60 10.62
CA MET A 44 -1.82 -8.79 10.90
C MET A 44 -1.28 -7.74 11.90
N LEU A 45 -1.67 -6.47 11.73
CA LEU A 45 -1.30 -5.37 12.61
C LEU A 45 -1.94 -5.48 14.00
N HIS A 46 -3.22 -5.87 14.08
CA HIS A 46 -3.95 -6.03 15.35
C HIS A 46 -3.53 -7.30 16.11
N GLY A 47 -3.36 -8.42 15.42
CA GLY A 47 -2.99 -9.70 16.02
C GLY A 47 -1.50 -9.82 16.34
N GLY A 48 -0.65 -9.06 15.64
CA GLY A 48 0.80 -9.10 15.81
C GLY A 48 1.49 -10.34 15.22
N ASP A 49 0.75 -11.20 14.53
CA ASP A 49 1.31 -12.33 13.77
C ASP A 49 1.59 -11.89 12.33
N TYR A 50 2.88 -11.72 12.00
CA TYR A 50 3.34 -11.28 10.67
C TYR A 50 3.67 -12.45 9.74
N VAL A 51 3.49 -13.70 10.19
CA VAL A 51 3.85 -14.91 9.43
C VAL A 51 2.59 -15.61 8.93
N ASP A 52 1.59 -15.82 9.80
CA ASP A 52 0.30 -16.39 9.43
C ASP A 52 -0.65 -15.29 8.91
N VAL A 53 -0.59 -15.03 7.60
CA VAL A 53 -1.49 -14.08 6.95
C VAL A 53 -2.88 -14.69 6.80
N ARG A 54 -3.86 -14.08 7.45
CA ARG A 54 -5.27 -14.52 7.44
C ARG A 54 -6.17 -13.45 6.85
N PHE A 55 -7.27 -13.90 6.25
CA PHE A 55 -8.39 -13.06 5.88
C PHE A 55 -9.63 -13.61 6.58
N LEU A 56 -10.08 -12.90 7.62
CA LEU A 56 -11.11 -13.38 8.54
C LEU A 56 -10.65 -14.71 9.17
N ASP A 57 -11.51 -15.73 9.16
CA ASP A 57 -11.20 -17.02 9.77
C ASP A 57 -10.26 -17.90 8.93
N GLN A 58 -9.97 -17.53 7.68
CA GLN A 58 -9.24 -18.39 6.74
C GLN A 58 -7.81 -17.92 6.48
N PRO A 59 -6.81 -18.84 6.48
CA PRO A 59 -5.46 -18.50 6.06
C PRO A 59 -5.42 -18.17 4.55
N ARG A 60 -4.69 -17.12 4.19
CA ARG A 60 -4.59 -16.62 2.81
C ARG A 60 -3.14 -16.68 2.31
N TYR A 61 -2.70 -17.87 1.93
CA TYR A 61 -1.35 -18.09 1.36
C TYR A 61 -1.30 -17.97 -0.18
N LEU A 62 -2.03 -17.00 -0.72
CA LEU A 62 -2.03 -16.72 -2.16
C LEU A 62 -0.86 -15.82 -2.58
N GLN A 63 -0.34 -15.04 -1.63
CA GLN A 63 0.79 -14.14 -1.82
C GLN A 63 1.79 -14.30 -0.67
N PRO A 64 3.08 -14.01 -0.90
CA PRO A 64 4.07 -14.05 0.17
C PRO A 64 3.80 -12.96 1.21
N ALA A 65 4.11 -13.26 2.48
CA ALA A 65 3.94 -12.35 3.63
C ALA A 65 4.64 -10.99 3.44
N GLY A 66 5.70 -10.94 2.63
CA GLY A 66 6.45 -9.72 2.36
C GLY A 66 5.62 -8.57 1.78
N ILE A 67 4.57 -8.86 1.00
CA ILE A 67 3.69 -7.80 0.47
C ILE A 67 2.89 -7.15 1.61
N TYR A 68 2.33 -7.96 2.50
CA TYR A 68 1.63 -7.51 3.69
C TYR A 68 2.54 -6.73 4.64
N TRP A 69 3.82 -7.09 4.75
CA TRP A 69 4.80 -6.32 5.54
C TRP A 69 5.00 -4.90 5.01
N LEU A 70 5.09 -4.74 3.69
CA LEU A 70 5.22 -3.43 3.06
C LEU A 70 3.97 -2.57 3.30
N GLU A 71 2.78 -3.17 3.19
CA GLU A 71 1.52 -2.49 3.51
C GLU A 71 1.44 -2.10 4.99
N ALA A 72 1.75 -3.03 5.91
CA ALA A 72 1.77 -2.77 7.34
C ALA A 72 2.77 -1.68 7.73
N ALA A 73 3.95 -1.66 7.08
CA ALA A 73 4.92 -0.58 7.28
C ALA A 73 4.36 0.76 6.80
N ALA A 74 3.70 0.81 5.64
CA ALA A 74 3.08 2.02 5.13
C ALA A 74 1.96 2.53 6.05
N VAL A 75 1.09 1.63 6.55
CA VAL A 75 0.02 1.97 7.51
C VAL A 75 0.62 2.53 8.80
N ARG A 76 1.66 1.90 9.35
CA ARG A 76 2.35 2.40 10.55
C ARG A 76 3.01 3.75 10.34
N LEU A 77 3.63 3.98 9.19
CA LEU A 77 4.31 5.24 8.87
C LEU A 77 3.32 6.39 8.66
N THR A 78 2.11 6.09 8.19
CA THR A 78 1.06 7.08 7.92
C THR A 78 0.12 7.30 9.10
N GLY A 79 0.13 6.41 10.11
CA GLY A 79 -0.76 6.48 11.27
C GLY A 79 -2.20 6.06 10.96
N MET A 80 -2.45 5.38 9.84
CA MET A 80 -3.79 4.96 9.41
C MET A 80 -4.30 3.70 10.15
N GLN A 81 -3.67 3.31 11.25
CA GLN A 81 -4.02 2.08 11.98
C GLN A 81 -5.22 2.26 12.93
N ASP A 82 -5.54 3.51 13.33
CA ASP A 82 -6.45 3.82 14.43
C ASP A 82 -7.85 4.34 13.99
N THR A 83 -8.25 4.13 12.73
CA THR A 83 -9.60 4.48 12.22
C THR A 83 -10.42 3.23 11.94
#